data_AF-A0A1F4DII5-F1
#
_entry.id   AF-A0A1F4DII5-F1
#
_cell.length_a   1.000
_cell.length_b   1.000
_cell.length_c   1.000
_cell.angle_alpha   90.00
_cell.angle_beta   90.00
_cell.angle_gamma   90.00
#
_symmetry.space_group_name_H-M   'P 1'
#
loop_
_entity.id
_entity.type
_entity.pdbx_description
1 polymer ?
#
loop_
_entity_poly.entity_id
_entity_poly.type
_entity_poly.pdbx_seq_one_letter_code
_entity_poly.pdbx_strand_id
1 'polypeptide(L)'
;MVGIAVAWIVGLVITTLVGHFVLVVFLDWLRGRSGLEKKTLRGVPAGITGITERIFFASLVAVDASGYSTAMMGWLALKLATNWNHPDRKGEDRRVWAFSALVAGLLSMLIAFFGGLFIRWLSGRLQ
;
A
#
# COMPACT_ATOMS: atom_id res chain seq x y z
N MET A 1 -0.92 -29.22 3.33
CA MET A 1 -2.00 -28.21 3.22
C MET A 1 -1.98 -27.21 4.39
N VAL A 2 -1.90 -27.67 5.65
CA VAL A 2 -1.88 -26.77 6.83
C VAL A 2 -0.70 -25.78 6.82
N GLY A 3 0.51 -26.22 6.47
CA GLY A 3 1.69 -25.35 6.42
C GLY A 3 1.57 -24.18 5.44
N ILE A 4 0.94 -24.41 4.28
CA ILE A 4 0.68 -23.36 3.29
C ILE A 4 -0.33 -22.34 3.85
N ALA A 5 -1.42 -22.80 4.46
CA ALA A 5 -2.40 -21.90 5.07
C ALA A 5 -1.77 -21.02 6.17
N VAL A 6 -0.90 -21.61 7.00
CA VAL A 6 -0.14 -20.87 8.02
C VAL A 6 0.78 -19.82 7.37
N ALA A 7 1.52 -20.18 6.32
CA ALA A 7 2.39 -19.24 5.61
C ALA A 7 1.63 -18.01 5.09
N TRP A 8 0.46 -18.24 4.51
CA TRP A 8 -0.41 -17.19 3.99
C TRP A 8 -0.94 -16.28 5.09
N ILE A 9 -1.49 -16.84 6.16
CA ILE A 9 -2.04 -16.05 7.28
C ILE A 9 -0.92 -15.21 7.90
N VAL A 10 0.21 -15.83 8.24
CA VAL A 10 1.35 -15.15 8.88
C VAL A 10 1.90 -14.06 7.98
N GLY A 11 2.16 -14.36 6.70
CA GLY A 11 2.73 -13.40 5.78
C GLY A 11 1.78 -12.23 5.50
N LEU A 12 0.48 -12.45 5.35
CA LEU A 12 -0.51 -11.38 5.18
C LEU A 12 -0.64 -10.50 6.43
N VAL A 13 -0.67 -11.11 7.62
CA VAL A 13 -0.71 -10.38 8.90
C VAL A 13 0.55 -9.51 9.06
N ILE A 14 1.73 -10.07 8.84
CA ILE A 14 2.99 -9.31 8.94
C ILE A 14 3.01 -8.18 7.92
N THR A 15 2.70 -8.45 6.66
CA THR A 15 2.70 -7.46 5.58
C THR A 15 1.74 -6.30 5.86
N THR A 16 0.56 -6.60 6.39
CA THR A 16 -0.45 -5.58 6.67
C THR A 16 -0.13 -4.78 7.93
N LEU A 17 0.30 -5.42 9.03
CA LEU A 17 0.63 -4.73 10.28
C LEU A 17 1.91 -3.89 10.15
N VAL A 18 3.01 -4.50 9.71
CA VAL A 18 4.28 -3.80 9.50
C VAL A 18 4.08 -2.70 8.45
N GLY A 19 3.36 -3.03 7.37
CA GLY A 19 3.03 -2.06 6.34
C GLY A 19 2.23 -0.88 6.87
N HIS A 20 1.20 -1.12 7.70
CA HIS A 20 0.39 -0.05 8.25
C HIS A 20 1.24 0.87 9.14
N PHE A 21 2.02 0.29 10.05
CA PHE A 21 2.88 1.06 10.94
C PHE A 21 3.91 1.91 10.19
N VAL A 22 4.67 1.30 9.27
CA VAL A 22 5.69 2.00 8.46
C VAL A 22 5.06 3.14 7.68
N LEU A 23 3.89 2.92 7.09
CA LEU A 23 3.23 3.90 6.24
C LEU A 23 2.64 5.08 7.03
N VAL A 24 2.11 4.83 8.23
CA VAL A 24 1.65 5.89 9.13
C VAL A 24 2.81 6.77 9.58
N VAL A 25 3.89 6.16 10.10
CA VAL A 25 5.08 6.88 10.56
C VAL A 25 5.69 7.69 9.41
N PHE A 26 5.83 7.08 8.22
CA PHE A 26 6.37 7.76 7.05
C PHE A 26 5.49 8.93 6.59
N LEU A 27 4.17 8.74 6.53
CA LEU A 27 3.24 9.81 6.12
C LEU A 27 3.21 10.96 7.10
N ASP A 28 3.24 10.69 8.41
CA ASP A 28 3.26 11.73 9.43
C ASP A 28 4.56 12.53 9.37
N TRP A 29 5.70 11.85 9.21
CA TRP A 29 6.99 12.50 8.98
C TRP A 29 7.00 13.35 7.71
N LEU A 30 6.51 12.81 6.59
CA LEU A 30 6.49 13.48 5.29
C LEU A 30 5.59 14.72 5.32
N ARG A 31 4.37 14.58 5.87
CA ARG A 31 3.42 15.69 5.97
C ARG A 31 3.91 16.79 6.91
N GLY A 32 4.53 16.40 8.03
CA GLY A 32 5.14 17.36 8.96
C GLY A 32 6.26 18.17 8.30
N ARG A 33 7.07 17.55 7.43
CA ARG A 33 8.10 18.25 6.64
C ARG A 33 7.54 19.12 5.53
N SER A 34 6.38 18.76 4.98
CA SER A 34 5.72 19.51 3.90
C SER A 34 4.76 20.60 4.38
N GLY A 35 4.62 20.83 5.69
CA GLY A 35 3.72 21.86 6.23
C GLY A 35 2.23 21.57 6.00
N LEU A 36 1.87 20.31 5.74
CA LEU A 36 0.49 19.93 5.44
C LEU A 36 -0.33 19.77 6.72
N GLU A 37 -1.46 20.47 6.82
CA GLU A 37 -2.39 20.31 7.94
C GLU A 37 -3.00 18.90 7.99
N LYS A 38 -3.41 18.47 9.20
CA LYS A 38 -4.07 17.18 9.40
C LYS A 38 -5.37 17.12 8.61
N LYS A 39 -5.57 16.04 7.86
CA LYS A 39 -6.81 15.79 7.10
C LYS A 39 -8.03 15.80 8.01
N THR A 40 -9.06 16.55 7.63
CA THR A 40 -10.44 16.27 8.07
C THR A 40 -10.89 14.95 7.46
N LEU A 41 -11.26 13.98 8.30
CA LEU A 41 -11.71 12.65 7.90
C LEU A 41 -13.11 12.74 7.25
N ARG A 42 -13.16 12.83 5.91
CA ARG A 42 -14.38 12.58 5.12
C ARG A 42 -14.15 11.38 4.21
N GLY A 43 -15.09 10.42 4.22
CA GLY A 43 -15.05 9.21 3.38
C GLY A 43 -14.40 7.99 4.05
N VAL A 44 -14.08 6.97 3.24
CA VAL A 44 -13.49 5.70 3.72
C VAL A 44 -12.10 5.96 4.33
N PRO A 45 -11.80 5.42 5.53
CA PRO A 45 -10.49 5.57 6.14
C PRO A 45 -9.37 5.05 5.25
N ALA A 46 -8.34 5.88 5.03
CA ALA A 46 -7.18 5.53 4.20
C ALA A 46 -6.41 4.29 4.70
N GLY A 47 -6.55 3.95 5.98
CA GLY A 47 -6.01 2.71 6.54
C GLY A 47 -6.66 1.45 5.96
N ILE A 48 -7.98 1.48 5.74
CA ILE A 48 -8.74 0.33 5.23
C ILE A 48 -8.35 0.07 3.78
N THR A 49 -8.34 1.10 2.94
CA THR A 49 -7.92 0.97 1.54
C THR A 49 -6.49 0.46 1.42
N GLY A 50 -5.57 0.97 2.24
CA GLY A 50 -4.18 0.49 2.29
C GLY A 50 -4.05 -0.98 2.73
N ILE A 51 -4.88 -1.47 3.66
CA ILE A 51 -4.91 -2.88 4.04
C ILE A 51 -5.41 -3.73 2.88
N THR A 52 -6.54 -3.36 2.27
CA THR A 52 -7.12 -4.10 1.13
C THR A 52 -6.14 -4.22 -0.02
N GLU A 53 -5.47 -3.13 -0.39
CA GLU A 53 -4.49 -3.12 -1.47
C GLU A 53 -3.29 -4.02 -1.17
N ARG A 54 -2.77 -3.98 0.06
CA ARG A 54 -1.65 -4.83 0.46
C ARG A 54 -2.02 -6.30 0.40
N ILE A 55 -3.20 -6.68 0.89
CA ILE A 55 -3.67 -8.06 0.81
C ILE A 55 -3.78 -8.49 -0.66
N PHE A 56 -4.43 -7.68 -1.49
CA PHE A 56 -4.63 -7.98 -2.90
C PHE A 56 -3.31 -8.14 -3.66
N PHE A 57 -2.44 -7.14 -3.62
CA PHE A 57 -1.18 -7.18 -4.38
C PHE A 57 -0.15 -8.16 -3.80
N ALA A 58 -0.08 -8.33 -2.48
CA ALA A 58 0.78 -9.37 -1.90
C ALA A 58 0.32 -10.76 -2.32
N SER A 59 -1.00 -11.00 -2.43
CA SER A 59 -1.54 -12.26 -2.93
C SER A 59 -1.16 -12.51 -4.39
N LEU A 60 -1.29 -11.49 -5.26
CA LEU A 60 -0.88 -11.60 -6.67
C LEU A 60 0.61 -11.94 -6.82
N VAL A 61 1.47 -11.32 -6.01
CA VAL A 61 2.91 -11.59 -6.02
C VAL A 61 3.21 -12.98 -5.44
N ALA A 62 2.53 -13.39 -4.37
CA ALA A 62 2.73 -14.69 -3.74
C ALA A 62 2.43 -15.87 -4.68
N VAL A 63 1.41 -15.72 -5.54
CA VAL A 63 1.04 -16.74 -6.55
C VAL A 63 1.76 -16.57 -7.88
N ASP A 64 2.68 -15.59 -7.98
CA ASP A 64 3.42 -15.28 -9.21
C ASP A 64 2.48 -14.98 -10.40
N ALA A 65 1.39 -14.25 -10.15
CA ALA A 65 0.40 -13.94 -11.17
C ALA A 65 1.03 -13.12 -12.31
N SER A 66 0.92 -13.59 -13.55
CA SER A 66 1.45 -12.86 -14.70
C SER A 66 0.96 -11.42 -14.74
N GLY A 67 1.88 -10.47 -14.87
CA GLY A 67 1.58 -9.04 -14.96
C GLY A 67 1.26 -8.32 -13.65
N TYR A 68 1.54 -8.91 -12.47
CA TYR A 68 1.33 -8.23 -11.17
C TYR A 68 2.02 -6.86 -11.11
N SER A 69 3.22 -6.73 -11.70
CA SER A 69 3.99 -5.48 -11.72
C SER A 69 3.28 -4.39 -12.54
N THR A 70 2.75 -4.75 -13.70
CA THR A 70 1.94 -3.85 -14.53
C THR A 70 0.68 -3.41 -13.79
N ALA A 71 0.00 -4.32 -13.10
CA ALA A 71 -1.19 -4.00 -12.31
C ALA A 71 -0.86 -3.03 -11.15
N MET A 72 0.27 -3.23 -10.46
CA MET A 72 0.73 -2.34 -9.39
C MET A 72 1.02 -0.93 -9.93
N MET A 73 1.72 -0.83 -11.07
CA MET A 73 2.01 0.45 -11.72
C MET A 73 0.73 1.14 -12.21
N GLY A 74 -0.19 0.38 -12.80
CA GLY A 74 -1.50 0.89 -13.21
C GLY A 74 -2.30 1.44 -12.02
N TRP A 75 -2.29 0.74 -10.89
CA TRP A 75 -2.96 1.21 -9.67
C TRP A 75 -2.33 2.50 -9.10
N LEU A 76 -1.00 2.61 -9.14
CA LEU A 76 -0.31 3.84 -8.74
C LEU A 76 -0.65 5.00 -9.67
N ALA A 77 -0.71 4.78 -10.99
CA ALA A 77 -1.13 5.78 -11.95
C ALA A 77 -2.57 6.24 -11.72
N LEU A 78 -3.49 5.29 -11.45
CA LEU A 78 -4.88 5.60 -11.11
C LEU A 78 -4.98 6.42 -9.81
N LYS A 79 -4.21 6.05 -8.78
CA LYS A 79 -4.14 6.81 -7.52
C LYS A 79 -3.59 8.21 -7.70
N LEU A 80 -2.60 8.37 -8.56
CA LEU A 80 -2.05 9.67 -8.90
C LEU A 80 -3.10 10.51 -9.61
N ALA A 81 -3.74 9.97 -10.65
CA ALA A 81 -4.74 10.67 -11.43
C ALA A 81 -5.94 11.13 -10.58
N THR A 82 -6.41 10.27 -9.67
CA THR A 82 -7.52 10.59 -8.76
C THR A 82 -7.13 11.59 -7.66
N ASN A 83 -5.93 11.48 -7.07
CA ASN A 83 -5.48 12.49 -6.10
C ASN A 83 -5.12 13.81 -6.75
N TRP A 84 -4.60 13.79 -7.98
CA TRP A 84 -4.39 14.98 -8.76
C TRP A 84 -5.75 15.61 -9.03
N ASN A 85 -6.78 14.90 -9.49
CA ASN A 85 -8.09 15.48 -9.83
C ASN A 85 -9.09 15.61 -8.66
N HIS A 86 -8.62 15.65 -7.42
CA HIS A 86 -9.51 15.68 -6.26
C HIS A 86 -10.31 17.00 -6.17
N PRO A 87 -11.65 16.98 -6.15
CA PRO A 87 -12.50 18.18 -6.25
C PRO A 87 -12.34 19.13 -5.06
N ASP A 88 -12.08 18.58 -3.87
CA ASP A 88 -11.92 19.37 -2.64
C ASP A 88 -10.52 20.00 -2.45
N ARG A 89 -9.56 19.77 -3.36
CA ARG A 89 -8.19 20.32 -3.24
C ARG A 89 -7.94 21.39 -4.29
N LYS A 90 -7.65 22.62 -3.86
CA LYS A 90 -7.33 23.77 -4.72
C LYS A 90 -5.93 24.31 -4.42
N GLY A 91 -5.31 25.02 -5.37
CA GLY A 91 -4.01 25.69 -5.18
C GLY A 91 -2.78 24.78 -5.20
N GLU A 92 -1.65 25.30 -4.71
CA GLU A 92 -0.34 24.61 -4.68
C GLU A 92 -0.33 23.34 -3.82
N ASP A 93 -1.10 23.34 -2.72
CA ASP A 93 -1.23 22.20 -1.81
C ASP A 93 -1.71 20.93 -2.51
N ARG A 94 -2.50 21.08 -3.58
CA ARG A 94 -3.00 19.96 -4.41
C ARG A 94 -1.86 19.08 -4.92
N ARG A 95 -0.76 19.68 -5.38
CA ARG A 95 0.39 18.95 -5.95
C ARG A 95 1.17 18.23 -4.86
N VAL A 96 1.40 18.91 -3.73
CA VAL A 96 2.12 18.34 -2.57
C VAL A 96 1.33 17.18 -1.97
N TRP A 97 0.00 17.32 -1.86
CA TRP A 97 -0.88 16.23 -1.44
C TRP A 97 -0.90 15.06 -2.42
N ALA A 98 -0.98 15.31 -3.72
CA ALA A 98 -0.95 14.27 -4.73
C ALA A 98 0.39 13.51 -4.72
N PHE A 99 1.51 14.24 -4.61
CA PHE A 99 2.84 13.65 -4.53
C PHE A 99 3.03 12.83 -3.25
N SER A 100 2.68 13.36 -2.09
CA SER A 100 2.77 12.60 -0.82
C SER A 100 1.92 11.32 -0.84
N ALA A 101 0.72 11.37 -1.45
CA ALA A 101 -0.13 10.21 -1.64
C ALA A 101 0.49 9.18 -2.62
N LEU A 102 1.16 9.64 -3.68
CA LEU A 102 1.87 8.78 -4.62
C LEU A 102 3.05 8.07 -3.96
N VAL A 103 3.89 8.80 -3.23
CA VAL A 103 5.06 8.22 -2.54
C VAL A 103 4.61 7.20 -1.49
N ALA A 104 3.55 7.51 -0.73
CA ALA A 104 2.97 6.54 0.19
C ALA A 104 2.38 5.33 -0.55
N GLY A 105 1.70 5.54 -1.67
CA GLY A 105 1.22 4.46 -2.52
C GLY A 105 2.35 3.55 -2.99
N LEU A 106 3.45 4.13 -3.48
CA LEU A 106 4.63 3.40 -3.93
C LEU A 106 5.26 2.59 -2.79
N LEU A 107 5.43 3.20 -1.61
CA LEU A 107 5.93 2.51 -0.43
C LEU A 107 5.02 1.34 -0.03
N SER A 108 3.70 1.52 -0.09
CA SER A 108 2.74 0.44 0.17
C SER A 108 2.88 -0.70 -0.83
N MET A 109 3.12 -0.39 -2.11
CA MET A 109 3.34 -1.39 -3.16
C MET A 109 4.64 -2.17 -2.95
N LEU A 110 5.73 -1.50 -2.54
CA LEU A 110 6.97 -2.18 -2.19
C LEU A 110 6.76 -3.15 -1.02
N ILE A 111 6.03 -2.72 0.02
CA ILE A 111 5.69 -3.59 1.15
C ILE A 111 4.85 -4.79 0.70
N ALA A 112 3.85 -4.58 -0.15
CA ALA A 112 3.03 -5.67 -0.69
C ALA A 112 3.87 -6.65 -1.54
N PHE A 113 4.80 -6.13 -2.34
CA PHE A 113 5.71 -6.93 -3.16
C PHE A 113 6.62 -7.82 -2.30
N PHE A 114 7.34 -7.24 -1.32
CA PHE A 114 8.16 -8.03 -0.41
C PHE A 114 7.33 -8.99 0.45
N GLY A 115 6.12 -8.58 0.85
CA GLY A 115 5.16 -9.41 1.56
C GLY A 115 4.76 -10.66 0.77
N GLY A 116 4.45 -10.50 -0.52
CA GLY A 116 4.15 -11.62 -1.40
C GLY A 116 5.33 -12.56 -1.61
N LEU A 117 6.54 -12.02 -1.82
CA LEU A 117 7.77 -12.81 -1.89
C LEU A 117 8.03 -13.58 -0.59
N PHE A 118 7.76 -12.97 0.56
CA PHE A 118 7.88 -13.61 1.86
C PHE A 118 6.88 -14.75 2.05
N ILE A 119 5.61 -14.56 1.66
CA ILE A 119 4.59 -15.63 1.68
C ILE A 119 5.04 -16.81 0.81
N ARG A 120 5.54 -16.53 -0.40
CA ARG A 120 6.03 -17.56 -1.33
C ARG A 120 7.22 -18.33 -0.74
N TRP A 121 8.21 -17.61 -0.20
CA TRP A 121 9.36 -18.20 0.47
C TRP A 121 8.96 -19.08 1.66
N LEU A 122 8.06 -18.58 2.51
CA LEU A 122 7.60 -19.30 3.70
C LEU A 122 6.78 -20.54 3.32
N SER A 123 5.94 -20.44 2.27
CA SER A 123 5.18 -21.57 1.75
C SER A 123 6.09 -22.70 1.27
N GLY A 124 7.21 -22.39 0.61
CA GLY A 124 8.20 -23.40 0.18
C GLY A 124 9.00 -24.04 1.33
N ARG A 125 9.02 -23.41 2.52
CA ARG A 125 9.68 -23.95 3.73
C ARG A 125 8.76 -24.81 4.59
N LEU A 126 7.44 -24.63 4.46
CA LEU A 126 6.40 -25.31 5.24
C LEU A 126 5.64 -26.39 4.43
N GLN A 127 6.16 -26.75 3.25
CA GLN A 127 5.76 -27.93 2.48
C GLN A 127 6.37 -29.19 3.08
#